data_AF-K1T4U9-F1
#
_entry.id   AF-K1T4U9-F1
#
_cell.length_a   1.000
_cell.length_b   1.000
_cell.length_c   1.000
_cell.angle_alpha   90.00
_cell.angle_beta   90.00
_cell.angle_gamma   90.00
#
_symmetry.space_group_name_H-M   'P 1'
#
loop_
_entity.id
_entity.type
_entity.pdbx_description
1 polymer ?
#
loop_
_entity_poly.entity_id
_entity_poly.type
_entity_poly.pdbx_seq_one_letter_code
_entity_poly.pdbx_strand_id
1 'polypeptide(L)'
;PSFMVLYPAPSYSDRLAFAPGTTADGTSFYAYYTQPTTPVRNPDLKWQYTLQSEIGVEATILGTRLSVSFYRNRTFNPYMSRTIYTPFTYRLTTQADLEAGCTIPSADRIYTIDRQTGVVTVSDRTGAQADQVMGYKERNTFVAQTQYTNGSPVERIGLDFAADFAQIRPLRTQLRIDGNYYRYKGLNLTEVASTLSSSSSMADGSPYRYVGYYVGSTSVSNGSLEKQLNLNLTVITHIPRIRMIFSVRL
;
A
#
# COMPACT_ATOMS: atom_id res chain seq x y z
N PRO A 1 15.99 -7.40 3.89
CA PRO A 1 15.52 -6.14 3.27
C PRO A 1 15.50 -6.28 1.73
N SER A 2 14.48 -5.79 1.05
CA SER A 2 14.49 -5.76 -0.42
C SER A 2 15.57 -4.78 -0.92
N PHE A 3 16.03 -4.94 -2.16
CA PHE A 3 17.08 -4.10 -2.75
C PHE A 3 16.72 -2.61 -2.71
N MET A 4 15.44 -2.26 -2.88
CA MET A 4 14.93 -0.89 -2.82
C MET A 4 15.05 -0.23 -1.43
N VAL A 5 15.27 -1.00 -0.37
CA VAL A 5 15.54 -0.46 0.98
C VAL A 5 17.02 -0.09 1.14
N LEU A 6 17.92 -0.87 0.52
CA LEU A 6 19.36 -0.65 0.57
C LEU A 6 19.81 0.41 -0.44
N TYR A 7 19.14 0.46 -1.60
CA TYR A 7 19.39 1.39 -2.69
C TYR A 7 18.07 2.04 -3.13
N PRO A 8 17.58 3.03 -2.38
CA PRO A 8 16.31 3.67 -2.70
C PRO A 8 16.41 4.50 -3.99
N ALA A 9 15.54 4.21 -4.95
CA ALA A 9 15.30 5.10 -6.07
C ALA A 9 14.46 6.30 -5.62
N PRO A 10 14.73 7.52 -6.13
CA PRO A 10 13.91 8.68 -5.83
C PRO A 10 12.53 8.55 -6.49
N SER A 11 11.50 8.99 -5.77
CA SER A 11 10.17 9.28 -6.29
C SER A 11 10.03 10.79 -6.51
N TYR A 12 9.18 11.18 -7.45
CA TYR A 12 8.99 12.58 -7.83
C TYR A 12 7.54 13.00 -7.60
N SER A 13 7.33 14.19 -7.04
CA SER A 13 6.01 14.80 -6.89
C SER A 13 6.00 16.16 -7.58
N ASP A 14 5.11 16.30 -8.57
CA ASP A 14 5.02 17.51 -9.38
C ASP A 14 3.87 18.40 -8.91
N ARG A 15 4.15 19.70 -8.82
CA ARG A 15 3.19 20.75 -8.47
C ARG A 15 3.21 21.82 -9.54
N LEU A 16 2.03 22.22 -10.03
CA LEU A 16 1.94 23.33 -10.97
C LEU A 16 2.55 24.59 -10.34
N ALA A 17 3.56 25.16 -10.99
CA ALA A 17 4.34 26.31 -10.52
C ALA A 17 4.18 27.54 -11.42
N PHE A 18 3.82 27.35 -12.69
CA PHE A 18 3.52 28.43 -13.62
C PHE A 18 2.45 28.02 -14.62
N ALA A 19 1.43 28.87 -14.77
CA ALA A 19 0.37 28.72 -15.78
C ALA A 19 -0.09 30.12 -16.24
N PRO A 20 0.51 30.69 -17.30
CA PRO A 20 -0.02 31.85 -17.99
C PRO A 20 -1.29 31.47 -18.75
N GLY A 21 -2.09 32.48 -19.10
CA GLY A 21 -3.18 32.33 -20.05
C GLY A 21 -2.67 31.95 -21.44
N THR A 22 -3.58 31.44 -22.27
CA THR A 22 -3.30 31.15 -23.68
C THR A 22 -2.89 32.42 -24.41
N THR A 23 -1.80 32.37 -25.17
CA THR A 23 -1.34 33.48 -26.00
C THR A 23 -2.26 33.69 -27.20
N ALA A 24 -2.14 34.83 -27.89
CA ALA A 24 -3.01 35.18 -29.01
C ALA A 24 -2.94 34.21 -30.20
N ASP A 25 -1.83 33.49 -30.34
CA ASP A 25 -1.58 32.42 -31.31
C ASP A 25 -2.06 31.04 -30.85
N GLY A 26 -2.69 30.92 -29.67
CA GLY A 26 -3.23 29.67 -29.15
C GLY A 26 -2.23 28.83 -28.34
N THR A 27 -1.01 29.30 -28.12
CA THR A 27 0.02 28.59 -27.35
C THR A 27 -0.25 28.69 -25.85
N SER A 28 -0.05 27.59 -25.12
CA SER A 28 -0.19 27.55 -23.65
C SER A 28 1.10 27.01 -23.03
N PHE A 29 1.57 27.66 -21.97
CA PHE A 29 2.76 27.25 -21.24
C PHE A 29 2.37 26.70 -19.88
N TYR A 30 3.11 25.70 -19.41
CA TYR A 30 2.99 25.18 -18.04
C TYR A 30 4.37 24.85 -17.53
N ALA A 31 4.63 25.18 -16.26
CA ALA A 31 5.80 24.69 -15.56
C ALA A 31 5.41 24.05 -14.24
N TYR A 32 6.18 23.04 -13.86
CA TYR A 32 5.97 22.27 -12.66
C TYR A 32 7.20 22.34 -11.76
N TYR A 33 6.96 22.48 -10.47
CA TYR A 33 7.95 22.25 -9.43
C TYR A 33 7.96 20.75 -9.10
N THR A 34 9.11 20.12 -9.25
CA THR A 34 9.31 18.71 -8.95
C THR A 34 10.03 18.57 -7.62
N GLN A 35 9.37 17.96 -6.63
CA GLN A 35 9.98 17.59 -5.35
C GLN A 35 10.45 16.13 -5.41
N PRO A 36 11.76 15.86 -5.52
CA PRO A 36 12.29 14.51 -5.38
C PRO A 36 12.28 14.09 -3.91
N THR A 37 11.99 12.82 -3.65
CA THR A 37 12.02 12.22 -2.32
C THR A 37 12.53 10.79 -2.35
N THR A 38 13.19 10.37 -1.28
CA THR A 38 13.54 8.97 -1.03
C THR A 38 12.73 8.43 0.16
N PRO A 39 12.61 7.11 0.34
CA PRO A 39 12.09 6.52 1.56
C PRO A 39 12.83 7.05 2.80
N VAL A 40 12.08 7.28 3.87
CA VAL A 40 12.63 7.81 5.12
C VAL A 40 13.15 6.67 5.98
N ARG A 41 14.35 6.88 6.56
CA ARG A 41 14.97 5.93 7.46
C ARG A 41 14.19 5.84 8.77
N ASN A 42 14.03 4.63 9.28
CA ASN A 42 13.48 4.36 10.61
C ASN A 42 14.56 3.73 11.49
N PRO A 43 15.10 4.45 12.49
CA PRO A 43 16.11 3.89 13.38
C PRO A 43 15.55 2.84 14.36
N ASP A 44 14.24 2.85 14.62
CA ASP A 44 13.58 1.98 15.61
C ASP A 44 13.11 0.64 15.02
N LEU A 45 13.54 0.31 13.81
CA LEU A 45 13.15 -0.91 13.12
C LEU A 45 13.72 -2.14 13.86
N LYS A 46 12.83 -3.06 14.21
CA LYS A 46 13.14 -4.32 14.91
C LYS A 46 13.11 -5.49 13.94
N TRP A 47 13.85 -6.53 14.27
CA TRP A 47 13.78 -7.79 13.55
C TRP A 47 12.39 -8.42 13.71
N GLN A 48 11.79 -8.77 12.58
CA GLN A 48 10.62 -9.64 12.54
C GLN A 48 11.03 -11.05 12.96
N TYR A 49 10.22 -11.68 13.81
CA TYR A 49 10.38 -13.09 14.17
C TYR A 49 9.02 -13.75 14.35
N THR A 50 9.01 -15.08 14.25
CA THR A 50 7.79 -15.88 14.38
C THR A 50 8.01 -16.97 15.41
N LEU A 51 7.07 -17.11 16.35
CA LEU A 51 7.00 -18.26 17.24
C LEU A 51 5.98 -19.25 16.66
N GLN A 52 6.46 -20.47 16.37
CA GLN A 52 5.63 -21.57 15.92
C GLN A 52 5.62 -22.65 16.99
N SER A 53 4.43 -23.08 17.38
CA SER A 53 4.20 -24.18 18.30
C SER A 53 3.27 -25.17 17.64
N GLU A 54 3.62 -26.45 17.71
CA GLU A 54 2.87 -27.54 17.09
C GLU A 54 2.79 -28.71 18.06
N ILE A 55 1.63 -29.36 18.11
CA ILE A 55 1.43 -30.61 18.84
C ILE A 55 0.61 -31.55 17.97
N GLY A 56 1.12 -32.77 17.79
CA GLY A 56 0.50 -33.81 17.00
C GLY A 56 0.28 -35.07 17.82
N VAL A 57 -0.83 -35.75 17.57
CA VAL A 57 -1.13 -37.06 18.12
C VAL A 57 -1.50 -38.00 16.98
N GLU A 58 -0.84 -39.15 16.95
CA GLU A 58 -1.17 -40.25 16.05
C GLU A 58 -1.50 -41.49 16.87
N ALA A 59 -2.58 -42.17 16.54
CA ALA A 59 -3.03 -43.36 17.24
C ALA A 59 -3.69 -44.36 16.29
N THR A 60 -3.58 -45.65 16.64
CA THR A 60 -4.37 -46.71 15.99
C THR A 60 -5.27 -47.36 17.03
N ILE A 61 -6.59 -47.27 16.84
CA ILE A 61 -7.59 -47.81 17.76
C ILE A 61 -8.52 -48.72 16.98
N LEU A 62 -8.58 -50.01 17.37
CA LEU A 62 -9.44 -51.02 16.73
C LEU A 62 -9.31 -51.10 15.19
N GLY A 63 -8.10 -50.87 14.68
CA GLY A 63 -7.81 -50.89 13.23
C GLY A 63 -8.09 -49.57 12.50
N THR A 64 -8.61 -48.55 13.17
CA THR A 64 -8.75 -47.18 12.67
C THR A 64 -7.49 -46.38 13.00
N ARG A 65 -6.90 -45.71 12.01
CA ARG A 65 -5.77 -44.79 12.21
C ARG A 65 -6.28 -43.37 12.33
N LEU A 66 -5.86 -42.68 13.38
CA LEU A 66 -6.22 -41.30 13.66
C LEU A 66 -4.94 -40.47 13.68
N SER A 67 -4.95 -39.32 13.02
CA SER A 67 -3.94 -38.28 13.16
C SER A 67 -4.64 -36.95 13.41
N VAL A 68 -4.14 -36.19 14.38
CA VAL A 68 -4.58 -34.82 14.65
C VAL A 68 -3.35 -34.00 14.97
N SER A 69 -3.18 -32.88 14.30
CA SER A 69 -2.16 -31.88 14.63
C SER A 69 -2.83 -30.53 14.91
N PHE A 70 -2.29 -29.81 15.88
CA PHE A 70 -2.65 -28.44 16.18
C PHE A 70 -1.40 -27.59 16.04
N TYR A 71 -1.54 -26.46 15.35
CA TYR A 71 -0.47 -25.48 15.26
C TYR A 71 -0.95 -24.09 15.67
N ARG A 72 -0.03 -23.34 16.25
CA ARG A 72 -0.16 -21.90 16.52
C ARG A 72 1.08 -21.21 16.02
N ASN A 73 0.89 -20.24 15.14
CA ASN A 73 1.94 -19.41 14.60
C ASN A 73 1.62 -17.94 14.96
N ARG A 74 2.57 -17.28 15.62
CA ARG A 74 2.46 -15.87 15.97
C ARG A 74 3.69 -15.10 15.49
N THR A 75 3.47 -14.17 14.56
CA THR A 75 4.52 -13.28 14.04
C THR A 75 4.55 -11.99 14.84
N PHE A 76 5.73 -11.60 15.31
CA PHE A 76 6.00 -10.37 16.04
C PHE A 76 6.82 -9.41 15.17
N ASN A 77 6.58 -8.11 15.37
CA ASN A 77 7.23 -7.03 14.63
C ASN A 77 7.22 -7.23 13.09
N PRO A 78 6.11 -7.66 12.45
CA PRO A 78 6.12 -7.89 11.01
C PRO A 78 6.57 -6.64 10.25
N TYR A 79 7.41 -6.77 9.23
CA TYR A 79 7.80 -5.61 8.43
C TYR A 79 6.60 -5.08 7.66
N MET A 80 6.42 -3.76 7.67
CA MET A 80 5.42 -3.06 6.88
C MET A 80 5.96 -1.71 6.39
N SER A 81 5.26 -1.09 5.45
CA SER A 81 5.47 0.31 5.08
C SER A 81 4.32 1.17 5.62
N ARG A 82 4.63 2.41 5.95
CA ARG A 82 3.65 3.46 6.19
C ARG A 82 4.00 4.69 5.37
N THR A 83 2.99 5.47 5.04
CA THR A 83 3.17 6.79 4.43
C THR A 83 3.41 7.82 5.52
N ILE A 84 4.40 8.68 5.32
CA ILE A 84 4.60 9.90 6.10
C ILE A 84 4.51 11.11 5.15
N TYR A 85 4.11 12.26 5.67
CA TYR A 85 3.95 13.47 4.89
C TYR A 85 4.97 14.51 5.35
N THR A 86 5.88 14.88 4.45
CA THR A 86 6.92 15.87 4.73
C THR A 86 6.51 17.20 4.11
N PRO A 87 6.47 18.30 4.88
CA PRO A 87 6.08 19.59 4.35
C PRO A 87 7.18 20.14 3.42
N PHE A 88 6.76 20.81 2.36
CA PHE A 88 7.64 21.62 1.51
C PHE A 88 6.88 22.84 0.97
N THR A 89 7.64 23.82 0.51
CA THR A 89 7.12 25.07 -0.04
C THR A 89 7.61 25.22 -1.47
N TYR A 90 6.71 25.67 -2.35
CA TYR A 90 7.05 26.04 -3.72
C TYR A 90 6.38 27.36 -4.09
N ARG A 91 6.85 27.99 -5.17
CA ARG A 91 6.29 29.25 -5.67
C ARG A 91 5.36 28.99 -6.84
N LEU A 92 4.20 29.64 -6.83
CA LEU A 92 3.24 29.64 -7.92
C LEU A 92 3.11 31.05 -8.48
N THR A 93 3.36 31.19 -9.77
CA THR A 93 3.05 32.39 -10.56
C THR A 93 1.85 32.08 -11.46
N THR A 94 0.81 32.91 -11.39
CA THR A 94 -0.42 32.74 -12.15
C THR A 94 -0.60 33.87 -13.17
N GLN A 95 -1.56 33.71 -14.08
CA GLN A 95 -1.95 34.77 -15.01
C GLN A 95 -2.27 36.11 -14.30
N ALA A 96 -2.91 36.07 -13.13
CA ALA A 96 -3.22 37.28 -12.36
C ALA A 96 -1.94 38.01 -11.91
N ASP A 97 -0.87 37.28 -11.58
CA ASP A 97 0.41 37.88 -11.19
C ASP A 97 1.12 38.52 -12.40
N LEU A 98 0.93 37.94 -13.61
CA LEU A 98 1.40 38.55 -14.85
C LEU A 98 0.62 39.83 -15.19
N GLU A 99 -0.70 39.83 -15.03
CA GLU A 99 -1.55 40.99 -15.31
C GLU A 99 -1.31 42.14 -14.33
N ALA A 100 -0.97 41.84 -13.09
CA ALA A 100 -0.69 42.85 -12.07
C ALA A 100 0.66 43.55 -12.26
N GLY A 101 1.66 42.86 -12.83
CA GLY A 101 3.05 43.32 -12.80
C GLY A 101 3.75 43.43 -14.16
N CYS A 102 3.19 42.87 -15.24
CA CYS A 102 3.87 42.81 -16.54
C CYS A 102 3.34 43.85 -17.53
N THR A 103 4.19 44.79 -17.94
CA THR A 103 3.86 45.80 -18.96
C THR A 103 4.20 45.37 -20.39
N ILE A 104 4.90 44.23 -20.56
CA ILE A 104 5.23 43.67 -21.88
C ILE A 104 3.93 43.12 -22.51
N PRO A 105 3.58 43.48 -23.77
CA PRO A 105 2.41 42.94 -24.46
C PRO A 105 2.45 41.41 -24.52
N SER A 106 1.30 40.75 -24.33
CA SER A 106 1.23 39.28 -24.27
C SER A 106 1.83 38.57 -25.49
N ALA A 107 1.75 39.18 -26.67
CA ALA A 107 2.33 38.66 -27.92
C ALA A 107 3.86 38.61 -27.91
N ASP A 108 4.51 39.49 -27.14
CA ASP A 108 5.97 39.69 -27.13
C ASP A 108 6.66 39.08 -25.91
N ARG A 109 5.90 38.41 -25.03
CA ARG A 109 6.43 37.80 -23.81
C ARG A 109 7.25 36.55 -24.12
N ILE A 110 8.41 36.46 -23.49
CA ILE A 110 9.20 35.24 -23.37
C ILE A 110 9.32 34.92 -21.88
N TYR A 111 8.93 33.70 -21.50
CA TYR A 111 8.93 33.28 -20.11
C TYR A 111 10.20 32.49 -19.78
N THR A 112 10.89 32.90 -18.72
CA THR A 112 12.00 32.17 -18.12
C THR A 112 11.72 31.90 -16.65
N ILE A 113 12.10 30.72 -16.17
CA ILE A 113 11.89 30.32 -14.78
C ILE A 113 13.23 29.92 -14.19
N ASP A 114 13.60 30.56 -13.09
CA ASP A 114 14.77 30.17 -12.33
C ASP A 114 14.57 28.77 -11.74
N ARG A 115 15.47 27.85 -12.08
CA ARG A 115 15.33 26.42 -11.73
C ARG A 115 15.51 26.12 -10.24
N GLN A 116 16.12 27.03 -9.47
CA GLN A 116 16.37 26.83 -8.04
C GLN A 116 15.27 27.46 -7.19
N THR A 117 14.83 28.65 -7.58
CA THR A 117 13.93 29.50 -6.80
C THR A 117 12.50 29.49 -7.32
N GLY A 118 12.26 29.04 -8.56
CA GLY A 118 10.94 29.02 -9.20
C GLY A 118 10.39 30.41 -9.57
N VAL A 119 11.23 31.45 -9.53
CA VAL A 119 10.84 32.82 -9.88
C VAL A 119 10.72 32.95 -11.40
N VAL A 120 9.62 33.55 -11.86
CA VAL A 120 9.34 33.78 -13.27
C VAL A 120 9.82 35.16 -13.67
N THR A 121 10.59 35.23 -14.75
CA THR A 121 11.00 36.48 -15.41
C THR A 121 10.43 36.52 -16.82
N VAL A 122 9.83 37.66 -17.18
CA VAL A 122 9.30 37.92 -18.51
C VAL A 122 10.27 38.85 -19.24
N SER A 123 10.80 38.39 -20.37
CA SER A 123 11.61 39.21 -21.27
C SER A 123 10.81 39.60 -22.51
N ASP A 124 11.16 40.74 -23.09
CA ASP A 124 10.52 41.30 -24.28
C ASP A 124 11.24 40.83 -25.54
N ARG A 125 10.51 40.12 -26.43
CA ARG A 125 11.05 39.64 -27.71
C ARG A 125 11.55 40.78 -28.61
N THR A 126 10.97 41.96 -28.50
CA THR A 126 11.35 43.14 -29.30
C THR A 126 12.55 43.88 -28.72
N GLY A 127 12.89 43.64 -27.45
CA GLY A 127 13.92 44.36 -26.72
C GLY A 127 13.56 45.81 -26.36
N ALA A 128 12.29 46.22 -26.50
CA ALA A 128 11.84 47.57 -26.20
C ALA A 128 11.71 47.82 -24.69
N GLN A 129 11.39 46.78 -23.91
CA GLN A 129 11.28 46.82 -22.46
C GLN A 129 12.33 45.94 -21.79
N ALA A 130 12.81 46.36 -20.62
CA ALA A 130 13.67 45.54 -19.78
C ALA A 130 12.92 44.33 -19.20
N ASP A 131 13.69 43.29 -18.86
CA ASP A 131 13.17 42.08 -18.22
C ASP A 131 12.43 42.39 -16.91
N GLN A 132 11.29 41.74 -16.70
CA GLN A 132 10.40 41.99 -15.56
C GLN A 132 10.25 40.73 -14.72
N VAL A 133 10.60 40.83 -13.44
CA VAL A 133 10.41 39.75 -12.47
C VAL A 133 8.98 39.76 -11.97
N MET A 134 8.32 38.61 -12.04
CA MET A 134 6.90 38.48 -11.71
C MET A 134 6.67 38.23 -10.24
N GLY A 135 5.54 38.74 -9.74
CA GLY A 135 5.02 38.38 -8.42
C GLY A 135 4.66 36.89 -8.34
N TYR A 136 4.68 36.33 -7.15
CA TYR A 136 4.36 34.92 -6.91
C TYR A 136 3.71 34.74 -5.54
N LYS A 137 3.07 33.58 -5.37
CA LYS A 137 2.53 33.13 -4.08
C LYS A 137 3.30 31.91 -3.61
N GLU A 138 3.71 31.90 -2.35
CA GLU A 138 4.24 30.71 -1.72
C GLU A 138 3.11 29.74 -1.40
N ARG A 139 3.32 28.47 -1.75
CA ARG A 139 2.36 27.38 -1.59
C ARG A 139 2.98 26.33 -0.69
N ASN A 140 2.44 26.20 0.52
CA ASN A 140 2.83 25.17 1.47
C ASN A 140 2.01 23.90 1.22
N THR A 141 2.69 22.77 1.07
CA THR A 141 2.03 21.48 0.86
C THR A 141 2.89 20.34 1.41
N PHE A 142 2.48 19.10 1.17
CA PHE A 142 3.20 17.91 1.60
C PHE A 142 3.59 17.04 0.41
N VAL A 143 4.70 16.32 0.59
CA VAL A 143 5.07 15.19 -0.25
C VAL A 143 4.94 13.90 0.57
N ALA A 144 4.33 12.88 -0.04
CA ALA A 144 4.20 11.56 0.55
C ALA A 144 5.52 10.80 0.41
N GLN A 145 6.03 10.28 1.52
CA GLN A 145 7.22 9.44 1.55
C GLN A 145 6.91 8.11 2.22
N THR A 146 7.54 7.05 1.74
CA THR A 146 7.46 5.72 2.35
C THR A 146 8.43 5.64 3.52
N GLN A 147 7.97 5.20 4.68
CA GLN A 147 8.81 4.81 5.80
C GLN A 147 8.56 3.34 6.13
N TYR A 148 9.63 2.55 6.21
CA TYR A 148 9.54 1.15 6.64
C TYR A 148 9.50 1.07 8.17
N THR A 149 8.56 0.28 8.69
CA THR A 149 8.32 0.14 10.13
C THR A 149 7.88 -1.28 10.48
N ASN A 150 7.66 -1.55 11.76
CA ASN A 150 7.08 -2.80 12.23
C ASN A 150 5.58 -2.64 12.47
N GLY A 151 4.83 -3.66 12.03
CA GLY A 151 3.40 -3.79 12.17
C GLY A 151 2.98 -4.44 13.48
N SER A 152 1.67 -4.56 13.65
CA SER A 152 1.09 -5.27 14.79
C SER A 152 1.22 -6.79 14.65
N PRO A 153 1.33 -7.55 15.76
CA PRO A 153 1.47 -9.00 15.69
C PRO A 153 0.30 -9.67 14.97
N VAL A 154 0.60 -10.75 14.25
CA VAL A 154 -0.38 -11.55 13.51
C VAL A 154 -0.40 -12.96 14.08
N GLU A 155 -1.60 -13.51 14.31
CA GLU A 155 -1.78 -14.85 14.84
C GLU A 155 -2.59 -15.73 13.88
N ARG A 156 -2.06 -16.94 13.65
CA ARG A 156 -2.66 -18.01 12.86
C ARG A 156 -2.73 -19.27 13.72
N ILE A 157 -3.90 -19.86 13.80
CA ILE A 157 -4.13 -21.11 14.52
C ILE A 157 -4.78 -22.07 13.55
N GLY A 158 -4.37 -23.33 13.57
CA GLY A 158 -5.06 -24.36 12.82
C GLY A 158 -4.99 -25.72 13.47
N LEU A 159 -5.86 -26.58 12.95
CA LEU A 159 -5.98 -27.97 13.33
C LEU A 159 -6.11 -28.77 12.04
N ASP A 160 -5.21 -29.72 11.82
CA ASP A 160 -5.31 -30.68 10.73
C ASP A 160 -5.67 -32.04 11.32
N PHE A 161 -6.53 -32.80 10.66
CA PHE A 161 -6.93 -34.12 11.14
C PHE A 161 -7.20 -35.09 10.00
N ALA A 162 -6.93 -36.37 10.25
CA ALA A 162 -7.33 -37.46 9.39
C ALA A 162 -7.73 -38.69 10.22
N ALA A 163 -8.69 -39.43 9.70
CA ALA A 163 -9.19 -40.67 10.27
C ALA A 163 -9.37 -41.68 9.13
N ASP A 164 -8.52 -42.69 9.09
CA ASP A 164 -8.65 -43.85 8.20
C ASP A 164 -9.33 -44.98 8.98
N PHE A 165 -10.60 -45.25 8.70
CA PHE A 165 -11.39 -46.23 9.43
C PHE A 165 -11.03 -47.68 9.04
N ALA A 166 -11.13 -48.58 10.02
CA ALA A 166 -11.06 -50.01 9.75
C ALA A 166 -12.11 -50.43 8.69
N GLN A 167 -11.76 -51.41 7.85
CA GLN A 167 -12.66 -51.86 6.79
C GLN A 167 -13.96 -52.44 7.37
N ILE A 168 -15.09 -52.00 6.83
CA ILE A 168 -16.41 -52.58 7.07
C ILE A 168 -16.45 -53.92 6.32
N ARG A 169 -16.10 -55.00 7.02
CA ARG A 169 -15.91 -56.34 6.44
C ARG A 169 -17.09 -56.83 5.58
N PRO A 170 -18.37 -56.67 5.97
CA PRO A 170 -19.50 -57.13 5.16
C PRO A 170 -19.58 -56.45 3.77
N LEU A 171 -19.22 -55.17 3.69
CA LEU A 171 -19.28 -54.37 2.47
C LEU A 171 -17.94 -54.32 1.72
N ARG A 172 -16.85 -54.77 2.37
CA ARG A 172 -15.46 -54.58 1.93
C ARG A 172 -15.13 -53.11 1.63
N THR A 173 -15.76 -52.20 2.38
CA THR A 173 -15.63 -50.75 2.23
C THR A 173 -14.71 -50.16 3.30
N GLN A 174 -13.81 -49.27 2.88
CA GLN A 174 -12.99 -48.42 3.75
C GLN A 174 -13.47 -46.98 3.61
N LEU A 175 -13.42 -46.26 4.73
CA LEU A 175 -13.78 -44.86 4.81
C LEU A 175 -12.57 -44.09 5.32
N ARG A 176 -12.35 -42.90 4.77
CA ARG A 176 -11.37 -41.93 5.27
C ARG A 176 -12.03 -40.57 5.35
N ILE A 177 -11.84 -39.90 6.48
CA ILE A 177 -12.22 -38.50 6.67
C ILE A 177 -10.94 -37.74 6.94
N ASP A 178 -10.67 -36.68 6.18
CA ASP A 178 -9.59 -35.75 6.47
C ASP A 178 -10.02 -34.31 6.27
N GLY A 179 -9.38 -33.40 6.97
CA GLY A 179 -9.76 -32.01 6.92
C GLY A 179 -8.83 -31.11 7.71
N ASN A 180 -9.10 -29.83 7.61
CA ASN A 180 -8.43 -28.83 8.41
C ASN A 180 -9.36 -27.70 8.83
N TYR A 181 -9.05 -27.14 10.00
CA TYR A 181 -9.63 -25.90 10.49
C TYR A 181 -8.53 -24.86 10.55
N TYR A 182 -8.79 -23.69 9.98
CA TYR A 182 -7.89 -22.55 9.99
C TYR A 182 -8.60 -21.35 10.60
N ARG A 183 -7.90 -20.63 11.47
CA ARG A 183 -8.34 -19.36 12.04
C ARG A 183 -7.22 -18.35 11.96
N TYR A 184 -7.52 -17.23 11.31
CA TYR A 184 -6.67 -16.05 11.28
C TYR A 184 -7.31 -14.94 12.11
N LYS A 185 -6.52 -14.28 12.95
CA LYS A 185 -6.91 -13.03 13.60
C LYS A 185 -5.76 -12.03 13.49
N GLY A 186 -6.00 -10.94 12.78
CA GLY A 186 -5.07 -9.81 12.67
C GLY A 186 -5.76 -8.53 13.12
N LEU A 187 -5.13 -7.79 14.02
CA LEU A 187 -5.55 -6.44 14.38
C LEU A 187 -4.36 -5.52 14.15
N ASN A 188 -4.55 -4.50 13.32
CA ASN A 188 -3.57 -3.48 13.10
C ASN A 188 -3.80 -2.30 14.05
N LEU A 189 -2.81 -2.03 14.89
CA LEU A 189 -2.76 -0.93 15.84
C LEU A 189 -1.68 0.09 15.49
N THR A 190 -1.03 -0.03 14.33
CA THR A 190 -0.03 0.96 13.92
C THR A 190 -0.66 2.25 13.47
N GLU A 191 -0.03 3.37 13.79
CA GLU A 191 -0.42 4.67 13.27
C GLU A 191 -0.22 4.76 11.74
N VAL A 192 -1.25 5.23 11.05
CA VAL A 192 -1.28 5.49 9.61
C VAL A 192 -1.64 6.96 9.39
N ALA A 193 -0.85 7.65 8.58
CA ALA A 193 -1.13 9.03 8.18
C ALA A 193 -1.87 9.05 6.83
N SER A 194 -2.79 10.00 6.66
CA SER A 194 -3.51 10.22 5.41
C SER A 194 -3.87 11.69 5.21
N THR A 195 -3.87 12.13 3.97
CA THR A 195 -4.32 13.48 3.57
C THR A 195 -5.31 13.35 2.43
N LEU A 196 -6.10 14.41 2.19
CA LEU A 196 -6.91 14.53 0.99
C LEU A 196 -6.04 14.53 -0.28
N SER A 197 -6.69 14.31 -1.42
CA SER A 197 -6.05 14.32 -2.74
C SER A 197 -5.13 15.53 -2.91
N SER A 198 -4.05 15.33 -3.67
CA SER A 198 -3.12 16.39 -4.08
C SER A 198 -3.79 17.52 -4.87
N SER A 199 -4.98 17.27 -5.44
CA SER A 199 -5.84 18.26 -6.12
C SER A 199 -6.82 18.99 -5.19
N SER A 200 -6.97 18.53 -3.95
CA SER A 200 -7.85 19.18 -2.97
C SER A 200 -7.24 20.51 -2.52
N SER A 201 -8.07 21.54 -2.52
CA SER A 201 -7.72 22.87 -2.07
C SER A 201 -8.55 23.27 -0.86
N MET A 202 -7.99 24.14 -0.04
CA MET A 202 -8.70 24.89 0.99
C MET A 202 -9.69 25.87 0.33
N ALA A 203 -10.64 26.40 1.10
CA ALA A 203 -11.63 27.37 0.60
C ALA A 203 -11.00 28.66 0.02
N ASP A 204 -9.78 29.00 0.44
CA ASP A 204 -8.99 30.12 -0.07
C ASP A 204 -8.20 29.79 -1.37
N GLY A 205 -8.37 28.59 -1.94
CA GLY A 205 -7.65 28.12 -3.11
C GLY A 205 -6.18 27.77 -2.85
N SER A 206 -5.74 27.68 -1.59
CA SER A 206 -4.43 27.13 -1.21
C SER A 206 -4.44 25.60 -1.15
N PRO A 207 -3.28 24.93 -1.31
CA PRO A 207 -3.21 23.48 -1.16
C PRO A 207 -3.75 23.03 0.21
N TYR A 208 -4.34 21.84 0.25
CA TYR A 208 -4.81 21.25 1.49
C TYR A 208 -3.69 21.11 2.53
N ARG A 209 -3.96 21.50 3.79
CA ARG A 209 -2.93 21.72 4.82
C ARG A 209 -2.94 20.72 5.98
N TYR A 210 -3.84 19.75 5.99
CA TYR A 210 -4.00 18.84 7.13
C TYR A 210 -3.59 17.40 6.79
N VAL A 211 -3.07 16.71 7.80
CA VAL A 211 -2.78 15.28 7.75
C VAL A 211 -3.50 14.63 8.92
N GLY A 212 -4.39 13.68 8.63
CA GLY A 212 -5.07 12.87 9.62
C GLY A 212 -4.20 11.67 10.03
N TYR A 213 -4.20 11.36 11.32
CA TYR A 213 -3.53 10.18 11.87
C TYR A 213 -4.57 9.22 12.43
N TYR A 214 -4.48 7.96 12.02
CA TYR A 214 -5.47 6.93 12.32
C TYR A 214 -4.78 5.67 12.86
N VAL A 215 -5.48 4.93 13.70
CA VAL A 215 -4.98 3.65 14.23
C VAL A 215 -5.39 2.52 13.29
N GLY A 216 -4.39 1.91 12.67
CA GLY A 216 -4.47 0.66 11.91
C GLY A 216 -4.90 0.82 10.45
N SER A 217 -5.86 1.69 10.15
CA SER A 217 -6.34 1.94 8.78
C SER A 217 -7.02 3.31 8.68
N THR A 218 -7.10 3.84 7.46
CA THR A 218 -7.97 4.98 7.09
C THR A 218 -9.40 4.55 6.79
N SER A 219 -9.71 3.26 6.91
CA SER A 219 -11.04 2.67 6.73
C SER A 219 -11.76 2.47 8.06
N VAL A 220 -13.04 2.08 8.00
CA VAL A 220 -13.89 1.79 9.17
C VAL A 220 -13.46 0.56 9.99
N SER A 221 -12.53 -0.24 9.48
CA SER A 221 -11.99 -1.41 10.15
C SER A 221 -10.46 -1.42 10.10
N ASN A 222 -9.86 -1.94 11.17
CA ASN A 222 -8.41 -2.03 11.33
C ASN A 222 -7.95 -3.47 11.59
N GLY A 223 -8.78 -4.47 11.27
CA GLY A 223 -8.44 -5.87 11.48
C GLY A 223 -9.30 -6.82 10.65
N SER A 224 -8.90 -8.08 10.65
CA SER A 224 -9.63 -9.15 9.99
C SER A 224 -9.65 -10.41 10.85
N LEU A 225 -10.78 -11.11 10.76
CA LEU A 225 -11.02 -12.41 11.37
C LEU A 225 -11.50 -13.34 10.26
N GLU A 226 -10.74 -14.41 10.02
CA GLU A 226 -11.09 -15.42 9.03
C GLU A 226 -11.13 -16.78 9.71
N LYS A 227 -12.10 -17.59 9.32
CA LYS A 227 -12.29 -18.95 9.80
C LYS A 227 -12.66 -19.82 8.60
N GLN A 228 -11.92 -20.91 8.40
CA GLN A 228 -12.16 -21.84 7.32
C GLN A 228 -12.14 -23.27 7.87
N LEU A 229 -13.07 -24.10 7.36
CA LEU A 229 -13.10 -25.53 7.62
C LEU A 229 -13.16 -26.23 6.27
N ASN A 230 -12.15 -27.04 5.97
CA ASN A 230 -12.13 -27.89 4.79
C ASN A 230 -12.27 -29.34 5.23
N LEU A 231 -13.14 -30.10 4.57
CA LEU A 231 -13.44 -31.50 4.86
C LEU A 231 -13.45 -32.28 3.56
N ASN A 232 -12.83 -33.46 3.57
CA ASN A 232 -12.92 -34.44 2.50
C ASN A 232 -13.41 -35.77 3.07
N LEU A 233 -14.24 -36.47 2.30
CA LEU A 233 -14.65 -37.84 2.58
C LEU A 233 -14.23 -38.74 1.41
N THR A 234 -13.42 -39.76 1.69
CA THR A 234 -13.04 -40.77 0.71
C THR A 234 -13.67 -42.11 1.07
N VAL A 235 -14.37 -42.72 0.10
CA VAL A 235 -15.00 -44.04 0.22
C VAL A 235 -14.36 -44.98 -0.78
N ILE A 236 -13.86 -46.14 -0.32
CA ILE A 236 -13.22 -47.15 -1.17
C ILE A 236 -13.91 -48.50 -0.94
N THR A 237 -14.57 -49.05 -1.96
CA THR A 237 -15.25 -50.34 -1.89
C THR A 237 -14.60 -51.34 -2.83
N HIS A 238 -14.23 -52.50 -2.31
CA HIS A 238 -13.70 -53.61 -3.11
C HIS A 238 -14.83 -54.59 -3.48
N ILE A 239 -14.98 -54.91 -4.76
CA ILE A 239 -15.96 -55.90 -5.26
C ILE A 239 -15.22 -57.04 -5.98
N PRO A 240 -14.67 -58.05 -5.25
CA PRO A 240 -13.75 -59.01 -5.85
C PRO A 240 -14.38 -60.01 -6.81
N ARG A 241 -15.71 -60.23 -6.74
CA ARG A 241 -16.44 -61.08 -7.70
C ARG A 241 -16.31 -60.60 -9.15
N ILE A 242 -16.15 -59.29 -9.35
CA ILE A 242 -15.92 -58.66 -10.66
C ILE A 242 -14.54 -58.00 -10.76
N ARG A 243 -13.63 -58.29 -9.80
CA ARG A 243 -12.28 -57.71 -9.70
C ARG A 243 -12.26 -56.17 -9.80
N MET A 244 -13.27 -55.50 -9.23
CA MET A 244 -13.44 -54.05 -9.30
C MET A 244 -13.13 -53.36 -7.97
N ILE A 245 -12.56 -52.16 -8.04
CA ILE A 245 -12.42 -51.23 -6.91
C ILE A 245 -13.15 -49.94 -7.28
N PHE A 246 -14.08 -49.53 -6.42
CA PHE A 246 -14.80 -48.27 -6.57
C PHE A 246 -14.28 -47.27 -5.54
N SER A 247 -13.84 -46.10 -5.98
CA SER A 247 -13.39 -45.02 -5.09
C SER A 247 -14.07 -43.72 -5.44
N VAL A 248 -14.60 -43.03 -4.42
CA VAL A 248 -15.20 -41.70 -4.55
C VAL A 248 -14.60 -40.80 -3.48
N ARG A 249 -14.26 -39.58 -3.87
CA ARG A 249 -13.86 -38.49 -2.98
C ARG A 249 -14.85 -37.35 -3.14
N LEU A 250 -15.36 -36.87 -2.00
CA LEU A 250 -16.29 -35.75 -1.86
C LEU A 250 -15.59 -34.63 -1.10
#